data_AF-A0A7S7AMM8-F1
#
_entry.id   AF-A0A7S7AMM8-F1
#
_cell.length_a   1.000
_cell.length_b   1.000
_cell.length_c   1.000
_cell.angle_alpha   90.00
_cell.angle_beta   90.00
_cell.angle_gamma   90.00
#
_symmetry.space_group_name_H-M   'P 1'
#
loop_
_entity.id
_entity.type
_entity.pdbx_description
1 polymer ?
#
loop_
_entity_poly.entity_id
_entity_poly.type
_entity_poly.pdbx_seq_one_letter_code
_entity_poly.pdbx_strand_id
1 'polypeptide(L)'
;MSDKPKQARYPAFVPNQDDISTYEHHLKYLNKLSSFQSKVFYLFFFGAFAVMFFTFTSVFSGWASVSKAFESIWLFPFCIISCIAIKFTSLDYWLAKQIYGRNYRYKDNGLRLVYQELPSAKNHKDEFICIFCGNKRFFRKGIYASDSSTVNCTKCQHYLYTE
;
A
#
# COMPACT_ATOMS: atom_id res chain seq x y z
N MET A 1 58.54 -6.96 14.51
CA MET A 1 57.55 -7.43 13.52
C MET A 1 56.40 -8.02 14.31
N SER A 2 55.24 -7.36 14.32
CA SER A 2 54.03 -7.84 15.03
C SER A 2 52.99 -8.17 13.97
N ASP A 3 52.84 -9.45 13.67
CA ASP A 3 51.81 -9.95 12.78
C ASP A 3 50.45 -9.77 13.45
N LYS A 4 49.69 -8.77 13.00
CA LYS A 4 48.29 -8.62 13.38
C LYS A 4 47.51 -9.80 12.81
N PRO A 5 46.65 -10.47 13.60
CA PRO A 5 45.83 -11.57 13.09
C PRO A 5 44.94 -11.04 11.96
N LYS A 6 45.01 -11.68 10.79
CA LYS A 6 44.15 -11.41 9.65
C LYS A 6 42.70 -11.55 10.11
N GLN A 7 41.96 -10.43 10.12
CA GLN A 7 40.52 -10.42 10.35
C GLN A 7 39.88 -11.46 9.43
N ALA A 8 39.23 -12.47 10.02
CA ALA A 8 38.42 -13.42 9.29
C ALA A 8 37.38 -12.62 8.48
N ARG A 9 37.51 -12.64 7.14
CA ARG A 9 36.47 -12.10 6.26
C ARG A 9 35.24 -12.97 6.50
N TYR A 10 34.27 -12.42 7.23
CA TYR A 10 32.93 -12.98 7.25
C TYR A 10 32.47 -13.20 5.80
N PRO A 11 31.78 -14.31 5.50
CA PRO A 11 31.30 -14.57 4.16
C PRO A 11 30.51 -13.37 3.65
N ALA A 12 30.74 -13.01 2.38
CA ALA A 12 29.95 -11.98 1.74
C ALA A 12 28.47 -12.36 1.85
N PHE A 13 27.64 -11.41 2.28
CA PHE A 13 26.20 -11.64 2.40
C PHE A 13 25.65 -12.14 1.07
N VAL A 14 24.97 -13.30 1.09
CA VAL A 14 24.27 -13.85 -0.06
C VAL A 14 22.78 -13.61 0.14
N PRO A 15 22.11 -12.84 -0.72
CA PRO A 15 20.68 -12.61 -0.62
C PRO A 15 19.91 -13.92 -0.83
N ASN A 16 18.97 -14.23 0.06
CA ASN A 16 18.06 -15.35 -0.11
C ASN A 16 16.92 -14.94 -1.05
N GLN A 17 16.88 -15.55 -2.24
CA GLN A 17 15.92 -15.22 -3.28
C GLN A 17 14.49 -15.59 -2.90
N ASP A 18 14.29 -16.66 -2.11
CA ASP A 18 12.95 -17.10 -1.70
C ASP A 18 12.32 -16.09 -0.73
N ASP A 19 13.12 -15.58 0.22
CA ASP A 19 12.67 -14.55 1.16
C ASP A 19 12.40 -13.22 0.46
N ILE A 20 13.23 -12.84 -0.51
CA ILE A 20 13.01 -11.65 -1.35
C ILE A 20 11.72 -11.80 -2.16
N SER A 21 11.49 -12.97 -2.76
CA SER A 21 10.27 -13.22 -3.53
C SER A 21 9.02 -13.15 -2.66
N THR A 22 9.10 -13.66 -1.43
CA THR A 22 8.01 -13.62 -0.43
C THR A 22 7.72 -12.17 -0.03
N TYR A 23 8.77 -11.39 0.24
CA TYR A 23 8.69 -9.97 0.52
C TYR A 23 8.02 -9.20 -0.62
N GLU A 24 8.51 -9.37 -1.85
CA GLU A 24 7.96 -8.70 -3.02
C GLU A 24 6.52 -9.09 -3.32
N HIS A 25 6.17 -10.36 -3.12
CA HIS A 25 4.80 -10.82 -3.28
C HIS A 25 3.87 -10.14 -2.27
N HIS A 26 4.28 -10.02 -1.01
CA HIS A 26 3.52 -9.31 0.01
C HIS A 26 3.40 -7.80 -0.31
N LEU A 27 4.49 -7.18 -0.76
CA LEU A 27 4.48 -5.79 -1.19
C LEU A 27 3.51 -5.56 -2.36
N LYS A 28 3.54 -6.42 -3.38
CA LYS A 28 2.62 -6.39 -4.52
C LYS A 28 1.17 -6.57 -4.06
N TYR A 29 0.92 -7.44 -3.08
CA TYR A 29 -0.40 -7.63 -2.48
C TYR A 29 -0.92 -6.35 -1.82
N LEU A 30 -0.12 -5.73 -0.95
CA LEU A 30 -0.51 -4.47 -0.28
C LEU A 30 -0.74 -3.34 -1.29
N ASN A 31 0.09 -3.24 -2.33
CA ASN A 31 -0.09 -2.26 -3.39
C ASN A 31 -1.38 -2.49 -4.19
N LYS A 32 -1.78 -3.75 -4.42
CA LYS A 32 -3.07 -4.08 -5.03
C LYS A 32 -4.24 -3.66 -4.14
N LEU A 33 -4.17 -3.86 -2.83
CA LEU A 33 -5.21 -3.40 -1.89
C LEU A 33 -5.35 -1.87 -1.93
N SER A 34 -4.24 -1.14 -1.84
CA SER A 34 -4.25 0.32 -1.89
C SER A 34 -4.76 0.84 -3.25
N SER A 35 -4.34 0.21 -4.36
CA SER A 35 -4.83 0.57 -5.70
C SER A 35 -6.33 0.31 -5.87
N PHE A 36 -6.86 -0.75 -5.26
CA PHE A 36 -8.29 -1.05 -5.30
C PHE A 36 -9.12 0.06 -4.66
N GLN A 37 -8.71 0.55 -3.48
CA GLN A 37 -9.39 1.69 -2.82
C GLN A 37 -9.43 2.93 -3.71
N SER A 38 -8.31 3.25 -4.35
CA SER A 38 -8.20 4.36 -5.29
C SER A 38 -9.15 4.20 -6.48
N LYS A 39 -9.20 3.00 -7.09
CA LYS A 39 -10.07 2.70 -8.24
C LYS A 39 -11.55 2.75 -7.89
N VAL A 40 -11.96 2.18 -6.76
CA VAL A 40 -13.36 2.23 -6.30
C VAL A 40 -13.78 3.67 -6.06
N PHE A 41 -12.94 4.45 -5.34
CA PHE A 41 -13.19 5.87 -5.13
C PHE A 41 -13.37 6.63 -6.45
N TYR A 42 -12.45 6.46 -7.40
CA TYR A 42 -12.54 7.14 -8.70
C TYR A 42 -13.77 6.71 -9.50
N LEU A 43 -14.16 5.43 -9.47
CA LEU A 43 -15.34 4.95 -10.18
C LEU A 43 -16.62 5.62 -9.67
N PHE A 44 -16.78 5.71 -8.35
CA PHE A 44 -17.93 6.41 -7.76
C PHE A 44 -17.87 7.93 -7.99
N PHE A 45 -16.69 8.53 -7.85
CA PHE A 45 -16.49 9.97 -8.04
C PHE A 45 -16.77 10.39 -9.48
N PHE A 46 -16.13 9.77 -10.47
CA PHE A 46 -16.36 10.07 -11.89
C PHE A 46 -17.76 9.67 -12.36
N GLY A 47 -18.32 8.57 -11.84
CA GLY A 47 -19.70 8.19 -12.12
C GLY A 47 -20.69 9.27 -11.70
N ALA A 48 -20.52 9.84 -10.51
CA ALA A 48 -21.34 10.94 -10.02
C ALA A 48 -21.24 12.20 -10.90
N PHE A 49 -20.00 12.57 -11.30
CA PHE A 49 -19.75 13.69 -12.19
C PHE A 49 -20.36 13.47 -13.59
N ALA A 50 -20.27 12.26 -14.13
CA ALA A 50 -20.85 11.93 -15.43
C ALA A 50 -22.39 12.05 -15.39
N VAL A 51 -23.04 11.51 -14.36
CA VAL A 51 -24.50 11.60 -14.19
C VAL A 51 -24.95 13.05 -14.07
N MET A 52 -24.24 13.88 -13.30
CA MET A 52 -24.48 15.33 -13.25
C MET A 52 -24.32 15.99 -14.62
N PHE A 53 -23.23 15.71 -15.32
CA PHE A 53 -22.98 16.30 -16.63
C PHE A 53 -24.08 15.95 -17.64
N PHE A 54 -24.50 14.68 -17.70
CA PHE A 54 -25.59 14.24 -18.58
C PHE A 54 -26.94 14.85 -18.20
N THR A 55 -27.26 14.94 -16.92
CA THR A 55 -28.52 15.54 -16.46
C THR A 55 -28.56 17.03 -16.76
N PHE A 56 -27.50 17.79 -16.47
CA PHE A 56 -27.43 19.22 -16.82
C PHE A 56 -27.49 19.46 -18.33
N THR A 57 -26.71 18.73 -19.13
CA THR A 57 -26.73 18.88 -20.60
C THR A 57 -28.09 18.54 -21.19
N SER A 58 -28.81 17.53 -20.66
CA SER A 58 -30.16 17.17 -21.11
C SER A 58 -31.21 18.25 -20.85
N VAL A 59 -31.03 19.07 -19.80
CA VAL A 59 -31.90 20.23 -19.52
C VAL A 59 -31.60 21.36 -20.49
N PHE A 60 -30.32 21.67 -20.69
CA PHE A 60 -29.91 22.72 -21.63
C PHE A 60 -30.27 22.41 -23.08
N SER A 61 -30.28 21.13 -23.47
CA SER A 61 -30.72 20.68 -24.80
C SER A 61 -32.24 20.59 -24.94
N GLY A 62 -33.01 20.85 -23.87
CA GLY A 62 -34.47 20.76 -23.87
C GLY A 62 -35.04 19.34 -23.89
N TRP A 63 -34.19 18.32 -23.70
CA TRP A 63 -34.59 16.90 -23.70
C TRP A 63 -35.19 16.47 -22.35
N ALA A 64 -34.93 17.22 -21.28
CA ALA A 64 -35.47 16.98 -19.95
C ALA A 64 -36.08 18.27 -19.37
N SER A 65 -37.18 18.13 -18.61
CA SER A 65 -37.77 19.24 -17.87
C SER A 65 -36.92 19.59 -16.64
N VAL A 66 -36.96 20.86 -16.23
CA VAL A 66 -36.29 21.35 -15.00
C VAL A 66 -36.72 20.55 -13.77
N SER A 67 -37.98 20.09 -13.72
CA SER A 67 -38.50 19.22 -12.64
C SER A 67 -37.78 17.86 -12.54
N LYS A 68 -37.51 17.20 -13.67
CA LYS A 68 -36.78 15.91 -13.72
C LYS A 68 -35.30 16.06 -13.35
N ALA A 69 -34.72 17.22 -13.63
CA ALA A 69 -33.37 17.54 -13.20
C ALA A 69 -33.27 17.80 -11.68
N PHE A 70 -34.33 18.37 -11.09
CA PHE A 70 -34.41 18.58 -9.65
C PHE A 70 -34.52 17.27 -8.86
N GLU A 71 -35.18 16.25 -9.42
CA GLU A 71 -35.21 14.90 -8.82
C GLU A 71 -33.84 14.21 -8.91
N SER A 72 -33.12 14.40 -10.02
CA SER A 72 -31.78 13.80 -10.20
C SER A 72 -30.66 14.54 -9.45
N ILE A 73 -30.88 15.79 -9.02
CA ILE A 73 -29.97 16.52 -8.11
C ILE A 73 -29.71 15.74 -6.81
N TRP A 74 -30.66 14.94 -6.31
CA TRP A 74 -30.48 14.12 -5.10
C TRP A 74 -29.49 12.97 -5.28
N LEU A 75 -29.22 12.52 -6.51
CA LEU A 75 -28.20 11.51 -6.80
C LEU A 75 -26.79 12.02 -6.50
N PHE A 76 -26.54 13.31 -6.68
CA PHE A 76 -25.22 13.89 -6.45
C PHE A 76 -24.77 13.89 -4.98
N PRO A 77 -25.55 14.42 -4.00
CA PRO A 77 -25.21 14.30 -2.59
C PRO A 77 -25.20 12.85 -2.14
N PHE A 78 -26.07 11.97 -2.67
CA PHE A 78 -26.01 10.54 -2.38
C PHE A 78 -24.69 9.90 -2.82
N CYS A 79 -24.20 10.23 -4.02
CA CYS A 79 -22.89 9.76 -4.50
C CYS A 79 -21.72 10.33 -3.69
N ILE A 80 -21.77 11.61 -3.30
CA ILE A 80 -20.76 12.22 -2.43
C ILE A 80 -20.74 11.54 -1.07
N ILE A 81 -21.91 11.34 -0.45
CA ILE A 81 -22.05 10.62 0.83
C ILE A 81 -21.55 9.19 0.68
N SER A 82 -21.82 8.52 -0.44
CA SER A 82 -21.29 7.19 -0.73
C SER A 82 -19.77 7.19 -0.86
N CYS A 83 -19.18 8.17 -1.56
CA CYS A 83 -17.71 8.32 -1.66
C CYS A 83 -17.06 8.57 -0.30
N ILE A 84 -17.69 9.39 0.55
CA ILE A 84 -17.29 9.64 1.93
C ILE A 84 -17.40 8.34 2.73
N ALA A 85 -18.55 7.66 2.70
CA ALA A 85 -18.77 6.41 3.40
C ALA A 85 -17.74 5.35 3.00
N ILE A 86 -17.50 5.14 1.70
CA ILE A 86 -16.46 4.26 1.13
C ILE A 86 -15.08 4.60 1.72
N LYS A 87 -14.70 5.88 1.65
CA LYS A 87 -13.41 6.37 2.16
C LYS A 87 -13.25 6.22 3.68
N PHE A 88 -14.31 6.42 4.45
CA PHE A 88 -14.25 6.44 5.92
C PHE A 88 -14.60 5.11 6.59
N THR A 89 -15.33 4.21 5.93
CA THR A 89 -15.75 2.93 6.52
C THR A 89 -14.79 1.77 6.24
N SER A 90 -13.75 1.97 5.44
CA SER A 90 -12.77 0.94 5.06
C SER A 90 -13.38 -0.32 4.41
N LEU A 91 -14.63 -0.23 3.96
CA LEU A 91 -15.39 -1.36 3.41
C LEU A 91 -14.73 -1.91 2.14
N ASP A 92 -14.14 -1.02 1.34
CA ASP A 92 -13.39 -1.38 0.13
C ASP A 92 -12.08 -2.09 0.48
N TYR A 93 -11.44 -1.74 1.60
CA TYR A 93 -10.25 -2.44 2.08
C TYR A 93 -10.59 -3.86 2.49
N TRP A 94 -11.68 -4.03 3.23
CA TRP A 94 -12.19 -5.34 3.61
C TRP A 94 -12.54 -6.19 2.38
N LEU A 95 -13.24 -5.61 1.40
CA LEU A 95 -13.61 -6.30 0.16
C LEU A 95 -12.38 -6.68 -0.67
N ALA A 96 -11.43 -5.76 -0.85
CA ALA A 96 -10.18 -6.02 -1.56
C ALA A 96 -9.40 -7.16 -0.91
N LYS A 97 -9.39 -7.21 0.42
CA LYS A 97 -8.74 -8.26 1.20
C LYS A 97 -9.40 -9.62 1.00
N GLN A 98 -10.73 -9.68 0.88
CA GLN A 98 -11.44 -10.92 0.55
C GLN A 98 -11.17 -11.39 -0.89
N ILE A 99 -11.13 -10.46 -1.85
CA ILE A 99 -10.91 -10.79 -3.28
C ILE A 99 -9.47 -11.23 -3.52
N TYR A 100 -8.49 -10.43 -3.12
CA TYR A 100 -7.08 -10.67 -3.42
C TYR A 100 -6.35 -11.51 -2.38
N GLY A 101 -6.86 -11.56 -1.14
CA GLY A 101 -6.25 -12.30 -0.03
C GLY A 101 -6.82 -13.70 0.15
N ARG A 102 -7.65 -14.19 -0.77
CA ARG A 102 -8.19 -15.55 -0.70
C ARG A 102 -7.03 -16.55 -0.73
N ASN A 103 -6.90 -17.32 0.35
CA ASN A 103 -5.82 -18.28 0.61
C ASN A 103 -4.41 -17.68 0.80
N TYR A 104 -4.29 -16.36 1.01
CA TYR A 104 -2.98 -15.76 1.26
C TYR A 104 -2.65 -15.76 2.76
N ARG A 105 -1.56 -16.44 3.14
CA ARG A 105 -1.15 -16.67 4.54
C ARG A 105 -0.98 -15.37 5.34
N TYR A 106 -0.40 -14.34 4.73
CA TYR A 106 -0.06 -13.09 5.41
C TYR A 106 -1.09 -11.98 5.17
N LYS A 107 -2.33 -12.31 4.74
CA LYS A 107 -3.33 -11.32 4.35
C LYS A 107 -3.63 -10.27 5.44
N ASP A 108 -3.53 -10.65 6.71
CA ASP A 108 -3.87 -9.81 7.86
C ASP A 108 -2.68 -9.01 8.40
N ASN A 109 -1.47 -9.30 7.95
CA ASN A 109 -0.24 -8.71 8.46
C ASN A 109 0.20 -7.51 7.61
N GLY A 110 0.81 -6.52 8.26
CA GLY A 110 1.54 -5.46 7.57
C GLY A 110 2.92 -5.93 7.12
N LEU A 111 3.52 -5.19 6.18
CA LEU A 111 4.84 -5.52 5.61
C LEU A 111 5.93 -5.65 6.68
N ARG A 112 5.82 -4.87 7.77
CA ARG A 112 6.75 -4.96 8.92
C ARG A 112 6.76 -6.34 9.57
N LEU A 113 5.58 -6.90 9.87
CA LEU A 113 5.49 -8.21 10.51
C LEU A 113 6.04 -9.30 9.60
N VAL A 114 5.63 -9.28 8.32
CA VAL A 114 6.12 -10.24 7.32
C VAL A 114 7.63 -10.14 7.18
N TYR A 115 8.18 -8.92 7.10
CA TYR A 115 9.62 -8.70 7.01
C TYR A 115 10.38 -9.24 8.23
N GLN A 116 9.86 -9.04 9.44
CA GLN A 116 10.49 -9.49 10.68
C GLN A 116 10.43 -11.01 10.89
N GLU A 117 9.48 -11.69 10.25
CA GLU A 117 9.34 -13.15 10.26
C GLU A 117 10.26 -13.84 9.23
N LEU A 118 10.84 -13.11 8.28
CA LEU A 118 11.77 -13.69 7.30
C LEU A 118 13.09 -14.13 7.98
N PRO A 119 13.55 -15.38 7.77
CA PRO A 119 14.83 -15.84 8.32
C PRO A 119 16.01 -14.95 7.90
N SER A 120 16.03 -14.49 6.65
CA SER A 120 17.13 -13.66 6.12
C SER A 120 17.09 -12.21 6.59
N ALA A 121 16.03 -11.79 7.28
CA ALA A 121 15.94 -10.45 7.88
C ALA A 121 16.69 -10.37 9.21
N LYS A 122 17.21 -11.49 9.74
CA LYS A 122 18.03 -11.54 10.96
C LYS A 122 19.39 -12.13 10.66
N ASN A 123 20.42 -11.66 11.36
CA ASN A 123 21.73 -12.28 11.34
C ASN A 123 21.85 -13.38 12.41
N HIS A 124 23.00 -14.05 12.47
CA HIS A 124 23.32 -15.08 13.49
C HIS A 124 23.32 -14.58 14.95
N LYS A 125 23.18 -13.27 15.18
CA LYS A 125 23.04 -12.64 16.50
C LYS A 125 21.62 -12.11 16.75
N ASP A 126 20.65 -12.53 15.94
CA ASP A 126 19.26 -12.07 15.95
C ASP A 126 19.06 -10.56 15.72
N GLU A 127 20.08 -9.85 15.21
CA GLU A 127 19.92 -8.43 14.84
C GLU A 127 19.30 -8.31 13.45
N PHE A 128 18.39 -7.35 13.29
CA PHE A 128 17.75 -7.08 12.01
C PHE A 128 18.74 -6.57 10.96
N ILE A 129 18.67 -7.17 9.76
CA ILE A 129 19.49 -6.84 8.59
C ILE A 129 18.64 -6.64 7.35
N CYS A 130 19.18 -5.92 6.37
CA CYS A 130 18.58 -5.75 5.06
C CYS A 130 18.64 -7.08 4.27
N ILE A 131 17.50 -7.65 3.89
CA ILE A 131 17.44 -8.90 3.08
C ILE A 131 18.13 -8.78 1.72
N PHE A 132 18.28 -7.55 1.20
CA PHE A 132 18.92 -7.29 -0.10
C PHE A 132 20.45 -7.18 -0.05
N CYS A 133 21.02 -6.72 1.07
CA CYS A 133 22.46 -6.37 1.12
C CYS A 133 23.17 -6.66 2.45
N GLY A 134 22.47 -7.24 3.43
CA GLY A 134 23.00 -7.62 4.74
C GLY A 134 23.35 -6.45 5.66
N ASN A 135 23.04 -5.21 5.28
CA ASN A 135 23.35 -4.04 6.09
C ASN A 135 22.43 -3.95 7.32
N LYS A 136 23.02 -3.56 8.46
CA LYS A 136 22.32 -3.43 9.76
C LYS A 136 21.72 -2.04 10.00
N ARG A 137 22.18 -1.05 9.23
CA ARG A 137 21.78 0.35 9.43
C ARG A 137 20.58 0.68 8.56
N PHE A 138 19.50 1.13 9.21
CA PHE A 138 18.29 1.61 8.56
C PHE A 138 18.12 3.10 8.83
N PHE A 139 17.50 3.80 7.89
CA PHE A 139 17.07 5.17 8.09
C PHE A 139 15.56 5.26 7.91
N ARG A 140 14.93 6.13 8.70
CA ARG A 140 13.51 6.42 8.62
C ARG A 140 13.30 7.70 7.83
N LYS A 141 12.40 7.66 6.86
CA LYS A 141 11.95 8.82 6.12
C LYS A 141 10.45 9.00 6.40
N GLY A 142 10.15 9.99 7.23
CA GLY A 142 8.81 10.51 7.50
C GLY A 142 8.82 12.03 7.31
N ILE A 143 7.71 12.61 6.89
CA ILE A 143 7.59 14.06 6.68
C ILE A 143 7.32 14.76 8.03
N TYR A 144 6.63 14.08 8.95
CA TYR A 144 6.29 14.55 10.29
C TYR A 144 6.36 13.42 11.33
N ALA A 145 6.53 13.75 12.61
CA ALA A 145 6.65 12.79 13.71
C ALA A 145 5.38 11.94 13.98
N SER A 146 4.23 12.35 13.43
CA SER A 146 2.94 11.66 13.53
C SER A 146 2.59 10.78 12.33
N ASP A 147 3.38 10.84 11.25
CA ASP A 147 3.06 10.15 9.99
C ASP A 147 3.75 8.80 9.91
N SER A 148 3.10 7.88 9.18
CA SER A 148 3.64 6.57 8.86
C SER A 148 5.03 6.70 8.24
N SER A 149 6.06 6.17 8.91
CA SER A 149 7.46 6.42 8.55
C SER A 149 8.01 5.27 7.72
N THR A 150 8.60 5.57 6.57
CA THR A 150 9.21 4.53 5.73
C THR A 150 10.59 4.17 6.25
N VAL A 151 10.85 2.88 6.43
CA VAL A 151 12.13 2.33 6.85
C VAL A 151 12.87 1.81 5.64
N ASN A 152 14.04 2.38 5.37
CA ASN A 152 14.86 2.07 4.21
C ASN A 152 16.27 1.65 4.65
N CYS A 153 16.93 0.84 3.83
CA CYS A 153 18.33 0.47 4.08
C CYS A 153 19.28 1.61 3.74
N THR A 154 20.20 1.99 4.63
CA THR A 154 21.15 3.09 4.37
C THR A 154 22.13 2.79 3.23
N LYS A 155 22.45 1.51 3.01
CA LYS A 155 23.42 1.08 1.98
C LYS A 155 22.82 0.98 0.58
N CYS A 156 21.79 0.15 0.39
CA CYS A 156 21.17 -0.07 -0.93
C CYS A 156 19.93 0.78 -1.19
N GLN A 157 19.52 1.62 -0.24
CA GLN A 157 18.34 2.50 -0.32
C GLN A 157 17.01 1.79 -0.60
N HIS A 158 16.98 0.45 -0.51
CA HIS A 158 15.74 -0.30 -0.69
C HIS A 158 14.78 -0.02 0.45
N TYR A 159 13.51 0.13 0.08
CA TYR A 159 12.38 0.16 0.99
C TYR A 159 12.18 -1.20 1.65
N LEU A 160 12.00 -1.20 2.97
CA LEU A 160 11.82 -2.41 3.79
C LEU A 160 10.40 -2.50 4.33
N TYR A 161 9.91 -1.47 5.02
CA TYR A 161 8.54 -1.42 5.52
C TYR A 161 8.16 -0.01 5.96
N THR A 162 6.88 0.22 6.19
CA THR A 162 6.37 1.44 6.84
C THR A 162 5.96 1.11 8.28
N GLU A 163 6.36 1.96 9.22
CA GLU A 163 5.93 1.94 10.63
C GLU A 163 4.78 2.91 10.87
#